data_AF-A0A455U5Z5-F1
#
_entry.id   AF-A0A455U5Z5-F1
#
_cell.length_a   1.000
_cell.length_b   1.000
_cell.length_c   1.000
_cell.angle_alpha   90.00
_cell.angle_beta   90.00
_cell.angle_gamma   90.00
#
_symmetry.space_group_name_H-M   'P 1'
#
loop_
_entity.id
_entity.type
_entity.pdbx_description
1 polymer ?
#
loop_
_entity_poly.entity_id
_entity_poly.type
_entity_poly.pdbx_seq_one_letter_code
_entity_poly.pdbx_strand_id
1 'polypeptide(L)' 'MTQVVEIANSITQAGEELAAFIQQHPKLWVITGAGVSTDSGIPDYRDADGQWKRPPRCSMAIL' A
#
# COMPACT_ATOMS: atom_id res chain seq x y z
N MET A 1 -8.75 -18.75 -16.70
CA MET A 1 -10.09 -18.27 -16.29
C MET A 1 -10.36 -18.58 -14.81
N THR A 2 -10.04 -19.78 -14.32
CA THR A 2 -10.17 -20.16 -12.89
C THR A 2 -9.31 -19.32 -11.93
N GLN A 3 -8.04 -19.07 -12.26
CA GLN A 3 -7.11 -18.35 -11.39
C GLN A 3 -7.49 -16.88 -11.12
N VAL A 4 -8.05 -16.19 -12.13
CA VAL A 4 -8.47 -14.78 -11.98
C VAL A 4 -9.68 -14.68 -11.04
N VAL A 5 -10.60 -15.64 -11.10
CA VAL A 5 -11.78 -15.71 -10.22
C VAL A 5 -11.36 -15.99 -8.78
N GLU A 6 -10.39 -16.88 -8.58
CA GLU A 6 -9.87 -17.19 -7.24
C GLU A 6 -9.19 -15.99 -6.57
N ILE A 7 -8.38 -15.23 -7.33
CA ILE A 7 -7.77 -13.99 -6.85
C ILE A 7 -8.84 -12.95 -6.47
N ALA A 8 -9.86 -12.77 -7.33
CA ALA A 8 -10.93 -11.81 -7.06
C ALA A 8 -11.69 -12.17 -5.76
N ASN A 9 -12.03 -13.44 -5.57
CA ASN A 9 -12.69 -13.92 -4.35
C ASN A 9 -11.81 -13.69 -3.11
N SER A 10 -10.50 -13.95 -3.22
CA SER A 10 -9.57 -13.70 -2.12
C SER A 10 -9.46 -12.22 -1.75
N ILE A 11 -9.51 -11.31 -2.73
CA ILE A 11 -9.47 -9.86 -2.49
C ILE A 11 -10.76 -9.42 -1.77
N THR A 12 -11.91 -9.89 -2.22
CA THR A 12 -13.20 -9.57 -1.57
C THR A 12 -13.21 -10.07 -0.13
N GLN A 13 -12.80 -11.32 0.11
CA GLN A 13 -12.71 -11.91 1.45
C GLN A 13 -11.79 -11.09 2.37
N ALA A 14 -10.59 -10.72 1.90
CA ALA A 14 -9.66 -9.90 2.68
C ALA A 14 -10.23 -8.52 3.02
N GLY A 15 -11.00 -7.93 2.11
CA GLY A 15 -11.70 -6.65 2.34
C GLY A 15 -12.78 -6.76 3.42
N GLU A 16 -13.57 -7.84 3.39
CA GLU A 16 -14.61 -8.11 4.40
C GLU A 16 -14.00 -8.34 5.79
N GLU A 17 -12.90 -9.09 5.87
CA GLU A 17 -12.17 -9.34 7.12
C GLU A 17 -11.57 -8.05 7.71
N LEU A 18 -10.97 -7.22 6.86
CA LEU A 18 -10.43 -5.92 7.27
C LEU A 18 -11.55 -4.99 7.76
N ALA A 19 -12.70 -4.96 7.08
CA ALA A 19 -13.84 -4.15 7.49
C ALA A 19 -14.38 -4.59 8.87
N ALA A 20 -14.48 -5.91 9.10
CA ALA A 20 -14.89 -6.46 10.39
C ALA A 20 -13.89 -6.08 11.50
N PHE A 21 -12.59 -6.18 11.23
CA PHE A 21 -11.53 -5.78 12.17
C PHE A 21 -11.64 -4.29 12.55
N ILE A 22 -11.88 -3.40 11.57
CA ILE A 22 -12.03 -1.97 11.83
C ILE A 22 -13.24 -1.69 12.72
N GLN A 23 -14.38 -2.37 12.48
CA GLN A 23 -15.58 -2.19 13.29
C GLN A 23 -15.39 -2.66 14.74
N GLN A 24 -14.61 -3.74 14.95
CA GLN A 24 -14.34 -4.28 16.29
C GLN A 24 -13.39 -3.42 17.12
N HIS A 25 -12.54 -2.60 16.47
CA HIS A 25 -11.53 -1.79 17.13
C HIS A 25 -11.76 -0.29 16.86
N PRO A 26 -12.58 0.41 17.67
CA PRO A 26 -12.95 1.81 17.40
C PRO A 26 -11.82 2.84 17.59
N LYS A 27 -10.66 2.43 18.13
CA LYS A 27 -9.49 3.29 18.37
C LYS A 27 -8.25 2.77 17.64
N LEU A 28 -8.40 2.56 16.33
CA LEU A 28 -7.29 2.13 15.49
C LEU A 28 -6.37 3.29 15.13
N TRP A 29 -5.09 2.96 15.07
CA TRP A 29 -4.08 3.81 14.48
C TRP A 29 -3.63 3.20 13.15
N VAL A 30 -3.65 3.99 12.09
CA VAL A 30 -3.31 3.55 10.73
C VAL A 30 -2.05 4.27 10.30
N ILE A 31 -1.04 3.50 9.91
CA ILE A 31 0.20 4.02 9.32
C ILE A 31 0.08 3.87 7.82
N THR A 32 0.23 4.96 7.08
CA THR A 32 0.21 4.96 5.62
C THR A 32 1.58 5.32 5.05
N GLY A 33 1.84 4.87 3.82
CA GLY A 33 3.00 5.29 3.04
C GLY A 33 2.61 6.24 1.90
N ALA A 34 3.59 6.75 1.15
CA ALA A 34 3.36 7.65 0.01
C ALA A 34 2.48 7.03 -1.10
N GLY A 35 2.40 5.69 -1.17
CA GLY A 35 1.57 4.99 -2.15
C GLY A 35 0.08 5.37 -2.08
N VAL A 36 -0.44 5.76 -0.91
CA VAL A 36 -1.85 6.18 -0.78
C VAL A 36 -2.18 7.45 -1.59
N SER A 37 -1.17 8.22 -1.97
CA SER A 37 -1.35 9.51 -2.64
C SER A 37 -1.11 9.45 -4.16
N THR A 38 -0.73 8.30 -4.73
CA THR A 38 -0.41 8.18 -6.17
C THR A 38 -1.59 8.52 -7.05
N ASP A 39 -2.79 8.13 -6.66
CA ASP A 39 -4.03 8.40 -7.40
C ASP A 39 -4.43 9.88 -7.38
N SER A 40 -3.86 10.65 -6.45
CA SER A 40 -4.02 12.12 -6.39
C SER A 40 -2.95 12.88 -7.19
N GLY A 41 -2.03 12.17 -7.85
CA GLY A 41 -0.94 12.74 -8.63
C GLY A 41 0.34 13.02 -7.83
N ILE A 42 0.38 12.66 -6.54
CA ILE A 42 1.59 12.75 -5.72
C ILE A 42 2.40 11.47 -5.88
N PRO A 43 3.63 11.53 -6.41
CA PRO A 43 4.43 10.35 -6.67
C PRO A 43 4.91 9.69 -5.37
N ASP A 44 4.92 8.36 -5.35
CA ASP A 44 5.55 7.55 -4.34
C ASP A 44 7.08 7.43 -4.57
N TYR A 45 7.75 6.77 -3.63
CA TYR A 45 9.21 6.72 -3.59
C TYR A 45 9.82 5.48 -4.26
N ARG A 46 9.15 4.32 -4.12
CA ARG A 46 9.69 3.01 -4.51
C ARG A 46 8.81 2.31 -5.53
N ASP A 47 9.39 1.45 -6.36
CA ASP A 47 8.65 0.56 -7.26
C ASP A 47 8.27 -0.77 -6.59
N ALA A 48 7.65 -1.65 -7.38
CA ALA A 48 7.19 -2.97 -6.94
C ALA A 48 8.35 -3.88 -6.47
N ASP A 49 9.56 -3.66 -6.98
CA ASP A 49 10.78 -4.38 -6.62
C ASP A 49 11.54 -3.68 -5.46
N GLY A 50 10.97 -2.61 -4.91
CA GLY A 50 11.51 -1.84 -3.79
C GLY A 50 12.63 -0.86 -4.17
N GLN A 51 12.94 -0.70 -5.45
CA GLN A 51 13.96 0.23 -5.93
C GLN A 51 13.45 1.68 -5.87
N TRP A 52 14.37 2.63 -5.69
CA TRP A 52 14.02 4.05 -5.71
C TRP A 52 13.62 4.47 -7.12
N LYS A 53 12.39 4.99 -7.28
CA LYS A 53 11.91 5.51 -8.58
C LYS A 53 12.69 6.74 -9.05
N ARG A 54 13.30 7.47 -8.11
CA ARG A 54 14.13 8.66 -8.36
C ARG A 54 15.28 8.71 -7.37
N PRO A 55 16.44 9.29 -7.75
CA PRO A 55 17.53 9.51 -6.80
C PRO A 55 17.02 10.30 -5.59
N PRO A 56 17.30 9.84 -4.35
CA PRO A 56 16.90 10.58 -3.17
C PRO A 56 17.57 11.96 -3.18
N ARG A 57 16.78 13.03 -2.98
CA ARG A 57 17.27 14.42 -3.06
C ARG A 57 18.20 14.77 -1.89
N CYS A 58 18.00 14.13 -0.75
CA CYS A 58 18.95 14.15 0.35
C CYS A 58 20.00 13.08 0.09
N SER A 59 21.04 13.40 -0.69
CA SER A 59 22.27 12.63 -0.63
C SER A 59 22.87 12.85 0.75
N MET A 60 22.72 11.89 1.66
CA MET A 60 23.62 11.81 2.81
C MET A 60 24.94 11.27 2.26
N ALA A 61 25.74 12.14 1.66
CA ALA A 61 27.15 11.85 1.43
C ALA A 61 27.81 11.90 2.81
N ILE A 62 27.89 10.76 3.48
CA ILE A 62 28.95 10.56 4.46
C ILE A 62 30.21 10.33 3.62
N LEU A 63 30.85 11.44 3.24
CA LEU A 63 32.28 11.46 2.94
C LEU A 63 33.01 11.80 4.24
#